data_AF-A0A9F2R7T2-F1
#
_entry.id   AF-A0A9F2R7T2-F1
#
_cell.length_a   1.000
_cell.length_b   1.000
_cell.length_c   1.000
_cell.angle_alpha   90.00
_cell.angle_beta   90.00
_cell.angle_gamma   90.00
#
_symmetry.space_group_name_H-M   'P 1'
#
loop_
_entity.id
_entity.type
_entity.pdbx_description
1 polymer ?
#
loop_
_entity_poly.entity_id
_entity_poly.type
_entity_poly.pdbx_seq_one_letter_code
_entity_poly.pdbx_strand_id
1 'polypeptide(L)'
;MQLPRASPGRCPLSTLPDLRLPTEVVWRYTEQGERVRVSVRTGRIIPKPIEQREDGIVPELWVDGPKDTSTKDALEKTYAPSLKTFQEEIMEMMGIVETRRHRKSYWY
;
A
#
# COMPACT_ATOMS: atom_id res chain seq x y z
N MET A 1 23.98 22.67 -37.08
CA MET A 1 23.15 21.52 -36.61
C MET A 1 22.34 21.97 -35.41
N GLN A 2 21.04 22.18 -35.57
CA GLN A 2 20.16 22.66 -34.50
C GLN A 2 19.72 21.48 -33.62
N LEU A 3 19.98 21.58 -32.32
CA LEU A 3 19.42 20.68 -31.32
C LEU A 3 17.89 20.87 -31.29
N PRO A 4 17.07 19.80 -31.25
CA PRO A 4 15.62 19.94 -31.15
C PRO A 4 15.25 20.58 -29.81
N ARG A 5 14.45 21.65 -29.85
CA ARG A 5 13.91 22.33 -28.67
C ARG A 5 13.02 21.37 -27.89
N ALA A 6 13.30 21.19 -26.61
CA ALA A 6 12.42 20.45 -25.70
C ALA A 6 11.05 21.16 -25.65
N SER A 7 10.00 20.45 -26.07
CA SER A 7 8.62 20.89 -25.96
C SER A 7 8.24 21.14 -24.49
N PRO A 8 7.58 22.28 -24.16
CA PRO A 8 7.25 22.66 -22.79
C PRO A 8 6.13 21.75 -22.29
N GLY A 9 6.47 20.77 -21.46
CA GLY A 9 5.48 19.83 -20.90
C GLY A 9 5.99 18.42 -20.70
N ARG A 10 7.23 18.11 -21.08
CA ARG A 10 7.80 16.77 -20.89
C ARG A 10 9.20 16.91 -20.30
N CYS A 11 9.34 16.83 -18.99
CA CYS A 11 10.64 16.63 -18.35
C CYS A 11 11.08 15.19 -18.69
N PRO A 12 12.05 14.97 -19.59
CA PRO A 12 12.51 13.62 -19.87
C PRO A 12 13.26 13.11 -18.64
N LEU A 13 12.91 11.91 -18.19
CA LEU A 13 13.60 11.28 -17.07
C LEU A 13 15.06 11.01 -17.49
N SER A 14 16.02 11.75 -16.91
CA SER A 14 17.45 11.46 -17.07
C SER A 14 17.75 10.20 -16.28
N THR A 15 17.88 9.09 -17.00
CA THR A 15 17.90 7.77 -16.39
C THR A 15 19.15 7.05 -16.82
N LEU A 16 20.23 7.40 -16.15
CA LEU A 16 21.45 6.61 -15.99
C LEU A 16 22.37 7.40 -15.03
N PRO A 17 22.86 6.80 -13.94
CA PRO A 17 23.90 7.45 -13.14
C PRO A 17 25.19 7.68 -13.94
N ASP A 18 25.37 6.93 -15.02
CA ASP A 18 26.58 6.87 -15.84
C ASP A 18 26.55 7.81 -17.06
N LEU A 19 25.44 7.83 -17.80
CA LEU A 19 25.24 8.65 -18.99
C LEU A 19 24.10 9.64 -18.72
N ARG A 20 24.43 10.84 -18.23
CA ARG A 20 23.50 11.94 -17.89
C ARG A 20 22.77 12.51 -19.12
N LEU A 21 22.12 11.65 -19.90
CA LEU A 21 21.46 11.96 -21.16
C LEU A 21 19.95 11.68 -21.05
N PRO A 22 19.10 12.48 -21.69
CA PRO A 22 17.66 12.24 -21.72
C PRO A 22 17.36 10.93 -22.47
N THR A 23 16.47 10.10 -21.92
CA THR A 23 16.06 8.83 -22.54
C THR A 23 14.54 8.65 -22.41
N GLU A 24 13.90 8.06 -23.41
CA GLU A 24 12.50 7.68 -23.36
C GLU A 24 12.31 6.38 -22.56
N VAL A 25 11.24 6.32 -21.77
CA VAL A 25 10.94 5.22 -20.84
C VAL A 25 9.65 4.53 -21.25
N VAL A 26 9.68 3.20 -21.31
CA VAL A 26 8.51 2.36 -21.56
C VAL A 26 8.27 1.44 -20.37
N TRP A 27 7.00 1.19 -20.05
CA TRP A 27 6.62 0.25 -19.00
C TRP A 27 6.63 -1.19 -19.54
N ARG A 28 7.29 -2.09 -18.82
CA ARG A 28 7.32 -3.54 -19.10
C ARG A 28 7.06 -4.32 -17.82
N TYR A 29 6.67 -5.58 -17.95
CA TYR A 29 6.51 -6.49 -16.83
C TYR A 29 7.67 -7.49 -16.84
N THR A 30 8.22 -7.76 -15.66
CA THR A 30 9.15 -8.87 -15.46
C THR A 30 8.37 -10.18 -15.32
N GLU A 31 9.07 -11.31 -15.38
CA GLU A 31 8.46 -12.65 -15.21
C GLU A 31 7.85 -12.84 -13.82
N GLN A 32 8.29 -12.06 -12.83
CA GLN A 32 7.72 -12.02 -11.47
C GLN A 32 6.45 -11.14 -11.37
N GLY A 33 5.99 -10.56 -12.49
CA GLY A 33 4.80 -9.72 -12.53
C GLY A 33 5.03 -8.27 -12.08
N GLU A 34 6.27 -7.89 -11.75
CA GLU A 34 6.58 -6.52 -11.34
C GLU A 34 6.61 -5.57 -12.54
N ARG A 35 5.96 -4.41 -12.39
CA ARG A 35 5.91 -3.38 -13.41
C ARG A 35 7.14 -2.48 -13.32
N VAL A 36 8.06 -2.65 -14.25
CA VAL A 36 9.34 -1.92 -14.29
C VAL A 36 9.40 -0.91 -15.43
N ARG A 37 10.17 0.16 -15.19
CA ARG A 37 10.49 1.19 -16.19
C ARG A 37 11.74 0.77 -16.93
N VAL A 38 11.66 0.61 -18.25
CA VAL A 38 12.78 0.18 -19.09
C VAL A 38 13.14 1.29 -20.07
N SER A 39 14.44 1.57 -20.20
CA SER A 39 14.95 2.49 -21.20
C SER A 39 14.90 1.88 -22.60
N VAL A 40 14.39 2.62 -23.60
CA VAL A 40 14.32 2.12 -24.99
C VAL A 40 15.71 1.94 -25.60
N ARG A 41 16.66 2.81 -25.24
CA ARG A 41 18.01 2.84 -25.84
C ARG A 41 18.95 1.76 -25.33
N THR A 42 18.87 1.42 -24.04
CA THR A 42 19.82 0.51 -23.37
C THR A 42 19.16 -0.73 -22.78
N GLY A 43 17.82 -0.81 -22.76
CA GLY A 43 17.09 -1.94 -22.19
C GLY A 43 17.29 -2.11 -20.68
N ARG A 44 17.84 -1.10 -19.99
CA ARG A 44 18.15 -1.17 -18.55
C ARG A 44 16.90 -0.84 -17.73
N ILE A 45 16.77 -1.53 -16.60
CA ILE A 45 15.69 -1.29 -15.63
C ILE A 45 16.05 -0.08 -14.77
N ILE A 46 15.10 0.85 -14.64
CA ILE A 46 15.23 2.06 -13.82
C ILE A 46 14.46 1.83 -12.52
N PRO A 47 15.16 1.58 -11.39
CA PRO A 47 14.49 1.37 -10.11
C PRO A 47 13.74 2.64 -9.66
N LYS A 48 12.75 2.48 -8.79
CA LYS A 48 12.11 3.62 -8.13
C LYS A 48 13.14 4.23 -7.15
N PRO A 49 13.35 5.56 -7.14
CA PRO A 49 14.14 6.18 -6.09
C PRO A 49 13.49 5.95 -4.72
N ILE A 50 14.31 5.91 -3.67
CA ILE A 50 13.83 5.82 -2.30
C ILE A 50 13.24 7.18 -1.94
N GLU A 51 11.92 7.24 -1.89
CA GLU A 51 11.17 8.43 -1.43
C GLU A 51 10.84 8.22 0.05
N GLN A 52 11.07 9.26 0.86
CA GLN A 52 10.56 9.27 2.23
C GLN A 52 9.03 9.34 2.18
N ARG A 53 8.37 8.65 3.11
CA ARG A 53 6.92 8.71 3.25
C ARG A 53 6.49 10.14 3.61
N GLU A 54 5.30 10.54 3.17
CA GLU A 54 4.75 11.86 3.49
C GLU A 54 4.58 12.07 5.00
N ASP A 55 4.37 10.97 5.75
CA ASP A 55 4.25 10.95 7.20
C ASP A 55 5.54 11.37 7.93
N GLY A 56 6.69 11.37 7.25
CA GLY A 56 8.00 11.68 7.85
C GLY A 56 8.53 10.65 8.86
N ILE A 57 7.76 9.58 9.11
CA ILE A 57 8.14 8.50 10.02
C ILE A 57 8.98 7.47 9.27
N VAL A 58 10.17 7.18 9.79
CA VAL A 58 11.04 6.11 9.31
C VAL A 58 10.75 4.85 10.14
N PRO A 59 10.16 3.79 9.56
CA PRO A 59 9.77 2.60 10.32
C PRO A 59 10.92 1.92 11.08
N GLU A 60 12.15 2.01 10.56
CA GLU A 60 13.35 1.44 11.19
C GLU A 60 13.74 2.13 12.51
N LEU A 61 13.35 3.39 12.67
CA LEU A 61 13.61 4.19 13.87
C LEU A 61 12.37 4.29 14.77
N TRP A 62 11.32 3.50 14.48
CA TRP A 62 10.10 3.52 15.26
C TRP A 62 10.33 2.86 16.63
N VAL A 63 9.88 3.54 17.69
CA VAL A 63 9.89 3.04 19.06
C VAL A 63 8.45 3.04 19.56
N ASP A 64 7.99 1.89 20.02
CA ASP A 64 6.61 1.72 20.49
C ASP A 64 6.37 2.58 21.74
N GLY A 65 5.32 3.40 21.68
CA GLY A 65 4.82 4.19 22.79
C GLY A 65 3.93 3.39 23.75
N PRO A 66 3.49 4.00 24.86
CA PRO A 66 2.69 3.33 25.89
C PRO A 66 1.28 2.93 25.44
N LYS A 67 0.81 3.44 24.29
CA LYS A 67 -0.50 3.12 23.71
C LYS A 67 -0.38 2.29 22.43
N ASP A 68 0.84 1.96 22.01
CA ASP A 68 1.08 1.20 20.80
C ASP A 68 1.03 -0.29 21.10
N THR A 69 0.42 -1.05 20.19
CA THR A 69 0.32 -2.51 20.32
C THR A 69 1.56 -3.15 19.73
N SER A 70 2.07 -4.20 20.40
CA SER A 70 3.24 -4.91 19.90
C SER A 70 2.92 -5.62 18.57
N THR A 71 3.94 -5.77 17.72
CA THR A 71 3.79 -6.48 16.43
C THR A 71 3.32 -7.92 16.60
N LYS A 72 3.64 -8.57 17.74
CA LYS A 72 3.24 -9.94 18.03
C LYS A 72 1.74 -10.04 18.31
N ASP A 73 1.22 -9.16 19.15
CA ASP A 73 -0.20 -9.18 19.53
C ASP A 73 -1.09 -8.77 18.34
N ALA A 74 -0.61 -7.84 17.51
CA ALA A 74 -1.34 -7.40 16.32
C ALA A 74 -1.45 -8.48 15.22
N LEU A 75 -0.47 -9.38 15.13
CA LEU A 75 -0.45 -10.47 14.14
C LEU A 75 -1.05 -11.78 14.66
N GLU A 76 -1.46 -11.82 15.93
CA GLU A 76 -2.06 -12.99 16.53
C GLU A 76 -3.40 -13.31 15.85
N LYS A 77 -3.56 -14.55 15.39
CA LYS A 77 -4.79 -15.02 14.74
C LYS A 77 -5.79 -15.50 15.79
N THR A 78 -6.58 -14.57 16.32
CA THR A 78 -7.59 -14.84 17.35
C THR A 78 -8.99 -15.09 16.80
N TYR A 79 -9.24 -14.72 15.54
CA TYR A 79 -10.56 -14.87 14.92
C TYR A 79 -10.87 -16.34 14.59
N ALA A 80 -11.96 -16.86 15.17
CA ALA A 80 -12.53 -18.15 14.83
C ALA A 80 -13.77 -17.94 13.94
N PRO A 81 -13.81 -18.48 12.71
CA PRO A 81 -14.95 -18.31 11.84
C PRO A 81 -16.17 -19.04 12.43
N SER A 82 -17.28 -18.31 12.57
CA SER A 82 -18.54 -18.84 13.10
C SER A 82 -19.71 -18.37 12.22
N LEU A 83 -20.87 -19.02 12.39
CA LEU A 83 -22.13 -18.62 11.73
C LEU A 83 -22.94 -17.60 12.55
N LYS A 84 -22.39 -17.09 13.66
CA LYS A 84 -23.03 -16.10 14.51
C LYS A 84 -22.64 -14.70 14.09
N THR A 85 -23.49 -13.73 14.41
CA THR A 85 -23.10 -12.32 14.30
C THR A 85 -22.18 -11.92 15.45
N PHE A 86 -21.34 -10.91 15.22
CA PHE A 86 -20.44 -10.35 16.24
C PHE A 86 -21.17 -9.98 17.54
N GLN A 87 -22.37 -9.41 17.41
CA GLN A 87 -23.19 -9.01 18.54
C GLN A 87 -23.65 -10.22 19.37
N GLU A 88 -24.06 -11.31 18.71
CA GLU A 88 -24.49 -12.54 19.39
C GLU A 88 -23.33 -13.21 20.15
N GLU A 89 -22.13 -13.26 19.55
CA GLU A 89 -20.95 -13.80 20.22
C GLU A 89 -20.59 -13.03 21.49
N ILE A 90 -20.63 -11.70 21.45
CA ILE A 90 -20.38 -10.87 22.64
C ILE A 90 -21.45 -11.05 23.70
N MET A 91 -22.72 -11.15 23.30
CA MET A 91 -23.81 -11.40 24.25
C MET A 91 -23.59 -12.72 24.99
N GLU A 92 -23.17 -13.77 24.30
CA GLU A 92 -22.83 -15.06 24.91
C GLU A 92 -21.59 -14.96 25.82
N MET A 93 -20.51 -14.33 25.35
CA MET A 93 -19.27 -14.16 26.14
C MET A 93 -19.51 -13.37 27.43
N MET A 94 -20.36 -12.35 27.38
CA MET A 94 -20.69 -11.50 28.53
C MET A 94 -21.85 -12.07 29.38
N GLY A 95 -22.45 -13.20 28.98
CA GLY A 95 -23.58 -13.82 29.68
C GLY A 95 -24.86 -12.98 29.66
N ILE A 96 -25.01 -12.09 28.67
CA ILE A 96 -26.18 -11.21 28.54
C ILE A 96 -27.30 -12.01 27.87
N VAL A 97 -28.39 -12.23 28.60
CA VAL A 97 -29.57 -12.92 28.09
C VAL A 97 -30.69 -11.92 27.81
N GLU A 98 -30.99 -11.72 26.53
CA GLU A 98 -32.13 -10.90 26.09
C GLU A 98 -33.38 -11.77 25.97
N THR A 99 -34.43 -11.44 26.72
CA THR A 99 -35.69 -12.21 26.73
C THR A 99 -36.75 -11.64 25.79
N ARG A 100 -36.61 -10.38 25.35
CA ARG A 100 -37.58 -9.74 24.44
C ARG A 100 -37.34 -10.13 22.99
N ARG A 101 -38.41 -10.14 22.18
CA ARG A 101 -38.35 -10.33 20.72
C ARG A 101 -38.61 -9.03 19.99
N HIS A 102 -37.87 -8.78 18.90
CA HIS A 102 -38.09 -7.61 18.07
C HIS A 102 -39.50 -7.65 17.47
N ARG A 103 -40.20 -6.51 17.48
CA ARG A 103 -41.49 -6.38 16.81
C ARG A 103 -41.28 -6.07 15.33
N LYS A 104 -42.27 -6.39 14.50
CA LYS A 104 -42.22 -6.10 13.07
C LYS A 104 -42.23 -4.59 12.84
N SER A 105 -41.28 -4.11 12.04
CA SER A 105 -41.14 -2.70 11.63
C SER A 105 -41.27 -2.59 10.11
N TYR A 106 -41.83 -1.50 9.61
CA TYR A 106 -41.83 -1.18 8.18
C TYR A 106 -40.71 -0.19 7.88
N TRP A 107 -39.98 -0.43 6.78
CA TRP A 107 -38.96 0.48 6.26
C TRP A 107 -39.47 0.98 4.90
N TYR A 108 -39.47 2.30 4.69
CA TYR A 108 -39.94 2.97 3.46
C TYR A 108 -38.86 3.87 2.89
#